data_AF-A0ABD4TF67-F1
#
_entry.id   AF-A0ABD4TF67-F1
#
_cell.length_a   1.000
_cell.length_b   1.000
_cell.length_c   1.000
_cell.angle_alpha   90.00
_cell.angle_beta   90.00
_cell.angle_gamma   90.00
#
_symmetry.space_group_name_H-M   'P 1'
#
loop_
_entity.id
_entity.type
_entity.pdbx_description
1 polymer ?
#
loop_
_entity_poly.entity_id
_entity_poly.type
_entity_poly.pdbx_seq_one_letter_code
_entity_poly.pdbx_strand_id
1 'polypeptide(L)'
;MSWQDIAITIITFLLAVMLLPQLQDVLSRGAVVNFFTASFTSLLAYILSFIFASLGLWISVIGQTTVASIWFLLAYFSVRNVRNDQYPDKSLFFVAKDFLSVWMMGTAFAISGFVRKFIR
;
A
#
# COMPACT_ATOMS: atom_id res chain seq x y z
N MET A 1 14.41 -13.64 -23.71
CA MET A 1 13.22 -12.94 -23.18
C MET A 1 12.33 -13.80 -22.26
N SER A 2 12.57 -15.11 -22.04
CA SER A 2 11.69 -15.93 -21.16
C SER A 2 12.09 -15.96 -19.67
N TRP A 3 13.39 -15.94 -19.36
CA TRP A 3 13.82 -16.23 -17.97
C TRP A 3 13.56 -15.08 -16.99
N GLN A 4 13.58 -13.82 -17.45
CA GLN A 4 13.30 -12.64 -16.62
C GLN A 4 11.82 -12.61 -16.20
N ASP A 5 10.90 -12.85 -17.13
CA ASP A 5 9.45 -12.89 -16.83
C ASP A 5 9.11 -14.01 -15.84
N ILE A 6 9.75 -15.18 -16.00
CA ILE A 6 9.61 -16.30 -15.06
C ILE A 6 10.15 -15.92 -13.68
N ALA A 7 11.36 -15.37 -13.59
CA ALA A 7 11.99 -15.01 -12.32
C ALA A 7 11.19 -13.92 -11.58
N ILE A 8 10.79 -12.86 -12.29
CA ILE A 8 9.96 -11.78 -11.74
C ILE A 8 8.63 -12.36 -11.24
N THR A 9 7.96 -13.17 -12.06
CA THR A 9 6.68 -13.79 -11.67
C THR A 9 6.82 -14.62 -10.40
N ILE A 10 7.83 -15.49 -10.30
CA ILE A 10 8.04 -16.35 -9.11
C ILE A 10 8.23 -15.49 -7.86
N ILE A 11 9.11 -14.50 -7.93
CA ILE A 11 9.38 -13.60 -6.80
C ILE A 11 8.12 -12.84 -6.41
N THR A 12 7.42 -12.25 -7.38
CA THR A 12 6.19 -11.49 -7.16
C THR A 12 5.09 -12.34 -6.56
N PHE A 13 4.95 -13.60 -6.99
CA PHE A 13 3.97 -14.52 -6.44
C PHE A 13 4.31 -14.92 -4.99
N LEU A 14 5.58 -15.18 -4.68
CA LEU A 14 6.03 -15.43 -3.32
C LEU A 14 5.74 -14.23 -2.41
N LEU A 15 6.03 -13.01 -2.88
CA LEU A 15 5.70 -11.79 -2.15
C LEU A 15 4.19 -11.64 -1.92
N ALA A 16 3.36 -11.96 -2.91
CA ALA A 16 1.90 -11.97 -2.75
C ALA A 16 1.45 -12.97 -1.66
N VAL A 17 1.99 -14.19 -1.69
CA VAL A 17 1.66 -15.24 -0.71
C VAL A 17 2.08 -14.82 0.70
N MET A 18 3.24 -14.19 0.86
CA MET A 18 3.73 -13.70 2.16
C MET A 18 2.82 -12.62 2.77
N LEU A 19 2.04 -11.91 1.96
CA LEU A 19 1.09 -10.91 2.44
C LEU A 19 -0.26 -11.50 2.87
N LEU A 20 -0.56 -12.77 2.53
CA LEU A 20 -1.85 -13.40 2.85
C LEU A 20 -2.14 -13.48 4.36
N PRO A 21 -1.17 -13.88 5.22
CA PRO A 21 -1.41 -13.88 6.67
C PRO A 21 -1.71 -12.48 7.20
N GLN A 22 -0.98 -11.47 6.73
CA GLN A 22 -1.21 -10.07 7.12
C GLN A 22 -2.58 -9.58 6.64
N LEU A 23 -3.00 -9.96 5.43
CA LEU A 23 -4.33 -9.65 4.92
C LEU A 23 -5.42 -10.32 5.77
N GLN A 24 -5.23 -11.57 6.18
CA GLN A 24 -6.15 -12.28 7.05
C GLN A 24 -6.27 -11.62 8.44
N ASP A 25 -5.16 -11.15 9.00
CA ASP A 25 -5.15 -10.45 10.28
C ASP A 25 -5.94 -9.13 10.21
N VAL A 26 -5.75 -8.35 9.13
CA VAL A 26 -6.52 -7.12 8.91
C VAL A 26 -8.00 -7.43 8.64
N LEU A 27 -8.32 -8.51 7.93
CA LEU A 27 -9.70 -8.90 7.61
C LEU A 27 -10.50 -9.38 8.82
N SER A 28 -9.88 -10.24 9.65
CA SER A 28 -10.60 -11.02 10.66
C SER A 28 -10.29 -10.62 12.10
N ARG A 29 -9.11 -10.05 12.36
CA ARG A 29 -8.64 -9.77 13.72
C ARG A 29 -8.63 -8.28 14.08
N GLY A 30 -9.12 -7.43 13.18
CA GLY A 30 -9.12 -5.98 13.39
C GLY A 30 -7.72 -5.36 13.35
N ALA A 31 -6.71 -6.07 12.86
CA ALA A 31 -5.36 -5.51 12.75
C ALA A 31 -5.35 -4.30 11.81
N VAL A 32 -4.44 -3.36 12.06
CA VAL A 32 -4.30 -2.13 11.29
C VAL A 32 -2.87 -2.03 10.78
N VAL A 33 -2.71 -1.89 9.47
CA VAL A 33 -1.41 -1.55 8.86
C VAL A 33 -1.33 -0.06 8.58
N ASN A 34 -0.10 0.44 8.39
CA ASN A 34 0.11 1.83 8.04
C ASN A 34 -0.56 2.15 6.69
N PHE A 35 -1.58 3.00 6.73
CA PHE A 35 -2.36 3.37 5.55
C PHE A 35 -1.50 3.94 4.42
N PHE A 36 -0.53 4.82 4.73
CA PHE A 36 0.35 5.45 3.72
C PHE A 36 1.26 4.44 3.04
N THR A 37 1.95 3.64 3.85
CA THR A 37 2.85 2.62 3.31
C THR A 37 2.06 1.67 2.40
N ALA A 38 0.89 1.20 2.86
CA ALA A 38 0.08 0.27 2.07
C ALA A 38 -0.48 0.91 0.79
N SER A 39 -1.00 2.14 0.86
CA SER A 39 -1.59 2.84 -0.29
C SER A 39 -0.53 3.26 -1.32
N PHE A 40 0.61 3.83 -0.90
CA PHE A 40 1.70 4.16 -1.82
C PHE A 40 2.32 2.90 -2.43
N THR A 41 2.51 1.82 -1.66
CA THR A 41 3.04 0.56 -2.20
C THR A 41 2.07 -0.03 -3.23
N SER A 42 0.76 -0.01 -2.95
CA SER A 42 -0.26 -0.43 -3.92
C SER A 42 -0.21 0.41 -5.20
N LEU A 43 -0.16 1.73 -5.09
CA LEU A 43 -0.11 2.64 -6.24
C LEU A 43 1.15 2.40 -7.09
N LEU A 44 2.32 2.34 -6.46
CA LEU A 44 3.59 2.05 -7.14
C LEU A 44 3.57 0.67 -7.79
N ALA A 45 2.95 -0.32 -7.14
CA ALA A 45 2.81 -1.66 -7.71
C ALA A 45 1.90 -1.68 -8.95
N TYR A 46 0.81 -0.90 -8.97
CA TYR A 46 -0.01 -0.75 -10.19
C TYR A 46 0.76 -0.05 -11.32
N ILE A 47 1.53 1.00 -11.00
CA ILE A 47 2.42 1.66 -11.98
C ILE A 47 3.43 0.65 -12.55
N LEU A 48 4.04 -0.16 -11.70
CA LEU A 48 4.98 -1.19 -12.13
C LEU A 48 4.31 -2.27 -13.00
N SER A 49 3.08 -2.66 -12.66
CA SER A 49 2.28 -3.57 -13.48
C SER A 49 2.02 -2.99 -14.88
N PHE A 50 1.72 -1.69 -14.97
CA PHE A 50 1.57 -1.00 -16.25
C PHE A 50 2.88 -0.98 -17.06
N ILE A 51 4.03 -0.79 -16.41
CA ILE A 51 5.34 -0.89 -17.06
C ILE A 51 5.59 -2.31 -17.58
N PHE A 52 5.23 -3.35 -16.83
CA PHE A 52 5.34 -4.74 -17.33
C PHE A 52 4.43 -5.00 -18.54
N ALA A 53 3.23 -4.42 -18.56
CA ALA A 53 2.31 -4.52 -19.69
C ALA A 53 2.90 -3.85 -20.95
N SER A 54 3.53 -2.67 -20.81
CA SER A 54 4.16 -1.99 -21.95
C SER A 54 5.39 -2.72 -22.49
N LEU A 55 6.02 -3.58 -21.67
CA LEU A 55 7.13 -4.46 -22.06
C LEU A 55 6.68 -5.84 -22.58
N GLY A 56 5.38 -6.13 -22.61
CA GLY A 56 4.82 -7.42 -23.05
C GLY A 56 4.99 -8.57 -22.05
N LEU A 57 5.34 -8.28 -20.79
CA LEU A 57 5.59 -9.26 -19.73
C LEU A 57 4.28 -9.65 -19.02
N TRP A 58 3.35 -10.25 -19.76
CA TRP A 58 1.97 -10.46 -19.30
C TRP A 58 1.85 -11.38 -18.08
N ILE A 59 2.77 -12.32 -17.87
CA ILE A 59 2.75 -13.17 -16.68
C ILE A 59 3.13 -12.33 -15.45
N SER A 60 4.19 -11.51 -15.57
CA SER A 60 4.56 -10.53 -14.53
C SER A 60 3.45 -9.52 -14.23
N VAL A 61 2.68 -9.09 -15.23
CA VAL A 61 1.50 -8.22 -15.03
C VAL A 61 0.49 -8.85 -14.07
N ILE A 62 0.17 -10.14 -14.24
CA ILE A 62 -0.80 -10.84 -13.38
C ILE A 62 -0.28 -10.91 -11.94
N GLY A 63 0.98 -11.33 -11.77
CA GLY A 63 1.60 -11.38 -10.44
C GLY A 63 1.62 -10.00 -9.78
N GLN A 64 2.06 -8.98 -10.51
CA GLN A 64 2.23 -7.64 -9.97
C GLN A 64 0.89 -6.97 -9.63
N THR A 65 -0.13 -7.18 -10.46
CA THR A 65 -1.49 -6.71 -10.19
C THR A 65 -2.08 -7.39 -8.95
N THR A 66 -1.77 -8.67 -8.73
CA THR A 66 -2.18 -9.40 -7.52
C THR A 66 -1.55 -8.77 -6.28
N VAL A 67 -0.24 -8.52 -6.29
CA VAL A 67 0.46 -7.83 -5.19
C VAL A 67 -0.12 -6.44 -4.95
N ALA A 68 -0.34 -5.66 -6.01
CA ALA A 68 -0.93 -4.32 -5.91
C ALA A 68 -2.32 -4.36 -5.26
N SER A 69 -3.14 -5.36 -5.62
CA SER A 69 -4.48 -5.55 -5.07
C SER A 69 -4.46 -5.98 -3.61
N ILE A 70 -3.53 -6.85 -3.20
CA ILE A 70 -3.38 -7.22 -1.78
C ILE A 70 -3.01 -6.00 -0.93
N TRP A 71 -2.06 -5.18 -1.39
CA TRP A 71 -1.71 -3.93 -0.70
C TRP A 71 -2.88 -2.93 -0.65
N PHE A 72 -3.66 -2.85 -1.72
CA PHE A 72 -4.87 -2.04 -1.73
C PHE A 72 -5.88 -2.52 -0.68
N LEU A 73 -6.14 -3.82 -0.61
CA LEU A 73 -7.04 -4.42 0.38
C LEU A 73 -6.54 -4.21 1.80
N LEU A 74 -5.23 -4.36 2.05
CA LEU A 74 -4.61 -4.05 3.34
C LEU A 74 -4.87 -2.60 3.76
N ALA A 75 -4.68 -1.64 2.85
CA ALA A 75 -4.97 -0.23 3.12
C ALA A 75 -6.46 -0.01 3.40
N TYR A 76 -7.33 -0.56 2.56
CA TYR A 76 -8.78 -0.42 2.66
C TYR A 76 -9.33 -0.99 3.98
N PHE A 77 -8.99 -2.23 4.31
CA PHE A 77 -9.47 -2.88 5.52
C PHE A 77 -8.86 -2.27 6.79
N SER A 78 -7.64 -1.73 6.72
CA SER A 78 -7.07 -0.97 7.84
C SER A 78 -7.88 0.28 8.15
N VAL A 79 -8.26 1.05 7.11
CA VAL A 79 -9.15 2.21 7.29
C VAL A 79 -10.53 1.79 7.80
N ARG A 80 -11.07 0.67 7.29
CA ARG A 80 -12.34 0.11 7.78
C ARG A 80 -12.27 -0.24 9.26
N ASN A 81 -11.19 -0.88 9.71
CA ASN A 81 -11.03 -1.29 11.10
C ASN A 81 -10.93 -0.07 12.02
N VAL A 82 -10.12 0.93 11.65
CA VAL A 82 -10.03 2.20 12.39
C VAL A 82 -11.38 2.92 12.43
N ARG A 83 -12.10 2.96 11.30
CA ARG A 83 -13.45 3.54 11.27
C ARG A 83 -14.38 2.81 12.22
N ASN A 84 -14.42 1.48 12.17
CA ASN A 84 -15.36 0.71 12.98
C ASN A 84 -15.07 0.81 14.48
N ASP A 85 -13.79 0.95 14.86
CA ASP A 85 -13.36 1.02 16.26
C ASP A 85 -13.46 2.44 16.84
N GLN A 86 -12.96 3.45 16.12
CA GLN A 86 -12.78 4.81 16.65
C GLN A 86 -13.81 5.82 16.14
N TYR A 87 -14.39 5.59 14.95
CA TYR A 87 -15.27 6.55 14.28
C TYR A 87 -16.48 5.86 13.62
N PRO A 88 -17.29 5.09 14.37
CA PRO A 88 -18.30 4.21 13.79
C PRO A 88 -19.32 4.95 12.91
N ASP A 89 -19.65 6.19 13.29
CA ASP A 89 -20.61 7.06 12.62
C ASP A 89 -20.02 7.84 11.43
N LYS A 90 -18.72 7.70 11.16
CA LYS A 90 -18.05 8.43 10.07
C LYS A 90 -17.88 7.55 8.84
N SER A 91 -17.77 8.21 7.69
CA SER A 91 -17.49 7.52 6.43
C SER A 91 -16.01 7.09 6.34
N LEU A 92 -15.73 6.07 5.53
CA LEU A 92 -14.34 5.65 5.27
C LEU A 92 -13.50 6.78 4.66
N PHE A 93 -14.12 7.60 3.80
CA PHE A 93 -13.46 8.77 3.20
C PHE A 93 -13.04 9.80 4.26
N PHE A 94 -13.85 10.01 5.29
CA PHE A 94 -13.50 10.90 6.40
C PHE A 94 -12.23 10.43 7.10
N VAL A 95 -12.17 9.14 7.46
CA VAL A 95 -11.01 8.54 8.15
C VAL A 95 -9.76 8.55 7.26
N ALA A 96 -9.91 8.23 5.97
CA ALA A 96 -8.80 8.29 5.01
C ALA A 96 -8.25 9.72 4.84
N LYS A 97 -9.13 10.73 4.79
CA LYS A 97 -8.74 12.14 4.73
C LYS A 97 -8.07 12.59 6.03
N ASP A 98 -8.56 12.13 7.17
CA ASP A 98 -7.97 12.41 8.47
C ASP A 98 -6.53 11.89 8.54
N PHE A 99 -6.31 10.62 8.18
CA PHE A 99 -4.97 10.07 7.99
C PHE A 99 -4.10 10.98 7.12
N LEU A 100 -4.60 11.37 5.94
CA LEU A 100 -3.86 12.22 4.99
C LEU A 100 -3.44 13.55 5.62
N SER A 101 -4.34 14.17 6.38
CA SER A 101 -4.06 15.44 7.05
C SER A 101 -2.94 15.30 8.09
N VAL A 102 -2.97 14.25 8.91
CA VAL A 102 -1.93 14.00 9.93
C VAL A 102 -0.58 13.76 9.27
N TRP A 103 -0.54 12.97 8.20
CA TRP A 103 0.70 12.72 7.48
C TRP A 103 1.29 13.97 6.82
N MET A 104 0.45 14.82 6.22
CA MET A 104 0.90 16.10 5.66
C MET A 104 1.48 17.02 6.75
N MET A 105 0.83 17.10 7.91
CA MET A 105 1.34 17.87 9.05
C MET A 105 2.68 17.33 9.55
N GLY A 106 2.80 16.00 9.72
CA GLY A 106 4.05 15.36 10.13
C GLY A 106 5.18 15.58 9.13
N THR A 107 4.88 15.50 7.83
CA THR A 107 5.85 15.73 6.75
C THR A 107 6.29 17.20 6.72
N ALA A 108 5.35 18.15 6.80
CA ALA A 108 5.65 19.57 6.87
C ALA A 108 6.50 19.91 8.10
N PHE A 109 6.21 19.31 9.25
CA PHE A 109 7.00 19.46 10.46
C PHE A 109 8.44 18.96 10.26
N ALA A 110 8.62 17.75 9.73
CA ALA A 110 9.93 17.17 9.45
C ALA A 110 10.76 18.02 8.49
N ILE A 111 10.14 18.53 7.42
CA ILE A 111 10.80 19.44 6.47
C ILE A 111 11.20 20.74 7.17
N SER A 112 10.31 21.35 7.97
CA SER A 112 10.63 22.60 8.68
C SER A 112 11.76 22.45 9.70
N GLY A 113 11.85 21.30 10.36
CA GLY A 113 12.94 20.97 11.29
C GLY A 113 14.26 20.74 10.57
N PHE A 114 14.21 20.04 9.43
CA PHE A 114 15.38 19.83 8.57
C PHE A 114 15.93 21.15 8.01
N VAL A 115 15.06 22.02 7.48
CA VAL A 115 15.44 23.35 6.99
C VAL A 115 16.08 24.18 8.09
N ARG A 116 15.50 24.18 9.30
CA ARG A 116 16.10 24.88 10.46
C ARG A 116 17.48 24.36 10.86
N LYS A 117 17.75 23.06 10.66
CA LYS A 117 19.04 22.44 10.95
C LYS A 117 20.12 22.77 9.91
N PHE A 118 19.73 23.07 8.67
CA PHE A 118 20.65 23.44 7.59
C PHE A 118 20.97 24.94 7.52
N ILE A 119 20.08 25.79 8.02
CA ILE A 119 20.27 27.26 8.02
C ILE A 119 21.09 27.74 9.25
N ARG A 120 21.27 26.90 10.26
CA ARG A 120 22.14 27.15 11.43
C ARG A 120 23.52 26.55 11.21
#